data_AF-A0A7D7ZU33-F1
#
_entry.id   AF-A0A7D7ZU33-F1
#
_cell.length_a   1.000
_cell.length_b   1.000
_cell.length_c   1.000
_cell.angle_alpha   90.00
_cell.angle_beta   90.00
_cell.angle_gamma   90.00
#
_symmetry.space_group_name_H-M   'P 1'
#
loop_
_entity.id
_entity.type
_entity.pdbx_description
1 polymer ?
#
loop_
_entity_poly.entity_id
_entity_poly.type
_entity_poly.pdbx_seq_one_letter_code
_entity_poly.pdbx_strand_id
1 'polypeptide(L)'
;MEENKKLQIDAFLKKQIREMPLASPSKDFTRNLMETLLREEYKATQYTPLISGKVWLSILTFIILFAGFLFFIPLQKEESSLLGKIPVDFSFLTEISFSELFSGFSISNITSYGLLLFFVMMSIQTFYLKGYFSKRFSNL
;
A
#
# COMPACT_ATOMS: atom_id res chain seq x y z
N MET A 1 -49.47 5.75 -50.64
CA MET A 1 -49.38 7.23 -50.55
C MET A 1 -48.58 7.70 -49.34
N GLU A 2 -48.59 7.01 -48.19
CA GLU A 2 -47.86 7.44 -46.98
C GLU A 2 -46.33 7.30 -47.06
N GLU A 3 -45.82 6.25 -47.70
CA GLU A 3 -44.37 5.99 -47.81
C GLU A 3 -43.63 7.10 -48.60
N ASN A 4 -44.28 7.62 -49.65
CA ASN A 4 -43.74 8.70 -50.47
C ASN A 4 -43.65 10.03 -49.69
N LYS A 5 -44.54 10.26 -48.72
CA LYS A 5 -44.44 11.42 -47.81
C LYS A 5 -43.25 11.30 -46.86
N LYS A 6 -42.95 10.11 -46.34
CA LYS A 6 -41.77 9.89 -45.46
C LYS A 6 -40.46 10.17 -46.18
N LEU A 7 -40.33 9.67 -47.42
CA LEU A 7 -39.16 9.91 -48.27
C LEU A 7 -38.93 11.40 -48.56
N GLN A 8 -40.00 12.18 -48.74
CA GLN A 8 -39.89 13.63 -48.96
C GLN A 8 -39.46 14.39 -47.70
N ILE A 9 -39.95 13.98 -46.53
CA ILE A 9 -39.56 14.55 -45.23
C ILE A 9 -38.08 14.26 -44.96
N ASP A 10 -37.62 13.03 -45.20
CA ASP A 10 -36.22 12.64 -45.04
C ASP A 10 -35.29 13.38 -46.01
N ALA A 11 -35.71 13.54 -47.27
CA ALA A 11 -34.97 14.31 -48.26
C ALA A 11 -34.86 15.80 -47.86
N PHE A 12 -35.92 16.38 -47.31
CA PHE A 12 -35.94 17.74 -46.80
C PHE A 12 -35.01 17.91 -45.58
N LEU A 13 -35.11 17.02 -44.60
CA LEU A 13 -34.23 17.03 -43.41
C LEU A 13 -32.76 16.88 -43.80
N LYS A 14 -32.45 15.95 -44.71
CA LYS A 14 -31.08 15.74 -45.19
C LYS A 14 -30.53 16.96 -45.93
N LYS A 15 -31.37 17.67 -46.68
CA LYS A 15 -30.98 18.92 -47.35
C LYS A 15 -30.70 20.03 -46.33
N GLN A 16 -31.60 20.21 -45.36
CA GLN A 16 -31.42 21.18 -44.28
C GLN A 16 -30.14 20.93 -43.48
N ILE A 17 -29.87 19.67 -43.10
CA ILE A 17 -28.66 19.32 -42.36
C ILE A 17 -27.38 19.58 -43.16
N ARG A 18 -27.44 19.40 -44.48
CA ARG A 18 -26.29 19.59 -45.38
C ARG A 18 -26.03 21.06 -45.71
N GLU A 19 -27.06 21.91 -45.65
CA GLU A 19 -26.98 23.36 -45.88
C GLU A 19 -26.68 24.14 -44.60
N MET A 20 -26.79 23.51 -43.42
CA MET A 20 -26.35 24.13 -42.18
C MET A 20 -24.84 24.44 -42.25
N PRO A 21 -24.41 25.66 -41.91
CA PRO A 21 -22.99 25.98 -41.84
C PRO A 21 -22.35 25.07 -40.79
N LEU A 22 -21.22 24.44 -41.14
CA LEU A 22 -20.46 23.67 -40.17
C LEU A 22 -20.07 24.62 -39.04
N ALA A 23 -20.56 24.34 -37.84
CA ALA A 23 -20.18 25.05 -36.64
C ALA A 23 -18.68 24.80 -36.41
N SER A 24 -17.85 25.72 -36.90
CA SER A 24 -16.43 25.71 -36.60
C SER A 24 -16.25 26.22 -35.17
N PRO A 25 -15.39 25.57 -34.36
CA PRO A 25 -14.98 26.16 -33.09
C PRO A 25 -14.40 27.56 -33.32
N SER A 26 -14.46 28.39 -32.29
CA SER A 26 -13.82 29.71 -32.32
C SER A 26 -12.31 29.56 -32.54
N LYS A 27 -11.69 30.60 -33.10
CA LYS A 27 -10.23 30.61 -33.35
C LYS A 27 -9.42 30.34 -32.08
N ASP A 28 -9.95 30.75 -30.93
CA ASP A 28 -9.30 30.61 -29.62
C ASP A 28 -9.78 29.39 -28.82
N PHE A 29 -10.58 28.51 -29.42
CA PHE A 29 -11.15 27.34 -28.73
C PHE A 29 -10.07 26.49 -28.06
N THR A 30 -9.01 26.13 -28.80
CA THR A 30 -7.90 25.33 -28.27
C THR A 30 -7.18 26.05 -27.13
N ARG A 31 -7.03 27.38 -27.23
CA ARG A 31 -6.36 28.19 -26.21
C ARG A 31 -7.18 28.24 -24.92
N ASN A 32 -8.49 28.49 -25.02
CA ASN A 32 -9.40 28.51 -23.89
C ASN A 32 -9.54 27.14 -23.22
N LEU A 33 -9.54 26.07 -24.02
CA LEU A 33 -9.57 24.70 -23.53
C LEU A 33 -8.27 24.38 -22.77
N MET A 34 -7.11 24.72 -23.32
CA MET A 34 -5.82 24.52 -22.66
C MET A 34 -5.69 25.38 -21.38
N GLU A 35 -6.13 26.64 -21.39
CA GLU A 35 -6.15 27.48 -20.19
C GLU A 35 -7.06 26.90 -19.10
N THR A 36 -8.21 26.33 -19.48
CA THR A 36 -9.12 25.65 -18.55
C THR A 36 -8.47 24.39 -17.96
N LEU A 37 -7.84 23.56 -18.81
CA LEU A 37 -7.14 22.34 -18.36
C LEU A 37 -5.91 22.63 -17.49
N LEU A 38 -5.24 23.75 -17.69
CA LEU A 38 -4.12 24.18 -16.86
C LEU A 38 -4.58 24.77 -15.51
N ARG A 39 -5.78 25.37 -15.46
CA ARG A 39 -6.40 25.87 -14.22
C ARG A 39 -7.07 24.76 -13.41
N GLU A 40 -7.59 23.73 -14.06
CA GLU A 40 -7.93 22.48 -13.40
C GLU A 40 -6.62 21.87 -12.93
N GLU A 41 -6.31 22.03 -11.63
CA GLU A 41 -5.21 21.30 -11.04
C GLU A 41 -5.45 19.82 -11.29
N TYR A 42 -4.65 19.24 -12.20
CA TYR A 42 -4.51 17.81 -12.34
C TYR A 42 -4.05 17.31 -10.98
N LYS A 43 -5.01 16.87 -10.15
CA LYS A 43 -4.76 15.99 -9.02
C LYS A 43 -4.30 14.67 -9.62
N ALA A 44 -3.07 14.67 -10.14
CA ALA A 44 -2.29 13.46 -10.29
C ALA A 44 -2.53 12.68 -9.01
N THR A 45 -2.95 11.43 -9.13
CA THR A 45 -3.01 10.51 -8.00
C THR A 45 -1.58 10.40 -7.48
N GLN A 46 -1.18 11.33 -6.61
CA GLN A 46 0.14 11.32 -6.03
C GLN A 46 0.17 10.09 -5.15
N TYR A 47 1.08 9.19 -5.49
CA TYR A 47 1.31 7.98 -4.72
C TYR A 47 1.76 8.38 -3.32
N THR A 48 0.80 8.38 -2.39
CA THR A 48 1.09 8.52 -0.98
C THR A 48 1.47 7.14 -0.47
N PRO A 49 2.70 6.96 0.07
CA PRO A 49 3.09 5.67 0.60
C PRO A 49 2.17 5.31 1.76
N LEU A 50 1.52 4.14 1.66
CA LEU A 50 0.56 3.62 2.64
C LEU A 50 1.12 3.59 4.08
N ILE A 51 2.43 3.46 4.19
CA ILE A 51 3.20 3.51 5.44
C ILE A 51 4.39 4.45 5.20
N SER A 52 4.46 5.53 5.98
CA SER A 52 5.59 6.47 5.97
C SER A 52 6.90 5.73 6.29
N GLY A 53 8.01 6.14 5.68
CA GLY A 53 9.33 5.53 5.93
C GLY A 53 9.73 5.52 7.41
N LYS A 54 9.22 6.48 8.20
CA LYS A 54 9.43 6.54 9.65
C LYS A 54 8.73 5.39 10.40
N VAL A 55 7.56 4.97 9.92
CA VAL A 55 6.80 3.85 10.52
C VAL A 55 7.47 2.51 10.21
N TRP A 56 8.11 2.39 9.04
CA TRP A 56 8.94 1.22 8.72
C TRP A 56 10.12 1.03 9.68
N LEU A 57 10.77 2.12 10.10
CA LEU A 57 11.81 2.05 11.13
C LEU A 57 11.24 1.58 12.48
N SER A 58 10.07 2.09 12.88
CA SER A 58 9.40 1.67 14.12
C SER A 58 9.08 0.16 14.12
N ILE A 59 8.57 -0.37 13.01
CA ILE A 59 8.29 -1.81 12.85
C ILE A 59 9.57 -2.63 12.99
N LEU A 60 10.66 -2.20 12.35
CA LEU A 60 11.95 -2.88 12.46
C LEU A 60 12.46 -2.90 13.90
N THR A 61 12.39 -1.77 14.61
CA THR A 61 12.78 -1.67 16.01
C THR A 61 11.93 -2.60 16.89
N PHE A 62 10.62 -2.67 16.65
CA PHE A 62 9.72 -3.55 17.40
C PHE A 62 10.06 -5.04 17.20
N ILE A 63 10.37 -5.45 15.97
CA ILE A 63 10.78 -6.83 15.66
C ILE A 63 12.07 -7.18 16.38
N ILE A 64 13.08 -6.31 16.36
CA ILE A 64 14.36 -6.53 17.04
C ILE A 64 14.15 -6.64 18.56
N LEU A 65 13.34 -5.75 19.13
CA LEU A 65 13.02 -5.76 20.56
C LEU A 65 12.29 -7.04 20.96
N PHE A 66 11.33 -7.49 20.14
CA PHE A 66 10.56 -8.71 20.36
C PHE A 66 11.42 -9.97 20.23
N ALA A 67 12.29 -10.02 19.22
CA ALA A 67 13.25 -11.11 19.05
C ALA A 67 14.26 -11.17 20.21
N GLY A 68 14.75 -10.01 20.65
CA GLY A 68 15.57 -9.88 21.84
C GLY A 68 14.84 -10.40 23.08
N PHE A 69 13.61 -9.94 23.31
CA PHE A 69 12.77 -10.38 24.43
C PHE A 69 12.57 -11.90 24.45
N LEU A 70 12.29 -12.52 23.30
CA LEU A 70 12.19 -13.98 23.19
C LEU A 70 13.49 -14.72 23.51
N PHE A 71 14.65 -14.09 23.31
CA PHE A 71 15.94 -14.66 23.68
C PHE A 71 16.21 -14.61 25.20
N PHE A 72 15.61 -13.66 25.92
CA PHE A 72 15.77 -13.52 27.38
C PHE A 72 14.81 -14.36 28.22
N ILE A 73 13.71 -14.84 27.63
CA ILE A 73 12.86 -15.80 28.34
C ILE A 73 13.67 -17.07 28.52
N PRO A 74 13.84 -17.58 29.76
CA PRO A 74 14.49 -18.87 29.98
C PRO A 74 13.58 -19.95 29.41
N LEU A 75 13.72 -20.23 28.12
CA LEU A 75 13.19 -21.43 27.49
C LEU A 75 13.76 -22.59 28.30
N GLN A 76 12.87 -23.42 28.84
CA GLN A 76 13.26 -24.59 29.60
C GLN A 76 14.35 -25.33 28.81
N LYS A 77 15.52 -25.42 29.44
CA LYS A 77 16.78 -25.80 28.83
C LYS A 77 16.66 -27.23 28.29
N GLU A 78 16.34 -27.39 27.02
CA GLU A 78 16.80 -28.57 26.29
C GLU A 78 18.23 -28.30 25.84
N GLU A 79 19.11 -29.22 26.20
CA GLU A 79 20.58 -29.09 26.27
C GLU A 79 21.30 -28.95 24.92
N SER A 80 20.62 -28.61 23.83
CA SER A 80 21.17 -28.67 22.47
C SER A 80 21.14 -27.37 21.67
N SER A 81 21.01 -26.21 22.32
CA SER A 81 21.03 -24.93 21.61
C SER A 81 22.44 -24.33 21.51
N LEU A 82 22.95 -24.26 20.28
CA LEU A 82 24.24 -23.64 19.87
C LEU A 82 24.36 -22.14 20.19
N LEU A 83 23.32 -21.54 20.78
CA LEU A 83 23.24 -20.13 21.15
C LEU A 83 23.80 -19.81 22.54
N GLY A 84 24.08 -20.82 23.37
CA GLY A 84 24.58 -20.64 24.75
C GLY A 84 26.02 -20.10 24.88
N LYS A 85 26.69 -19.77 23.77
CA LYS A 85 28.12 -19.40 23.72
C LYS A 85 28.39 -17.92 23.44
N ILE A 86 27.36 -17.09 23.35
CA ILE A 86 27.53 -15.64 23.15
C ILE A 86 27.43 -14.98 24.53
N PRO A 87 28.54 -14.47 25.11
CA PRO A 87 28.50 -13.74 26.37
C PRO A 87 27.94 -12.35 26.09
N VAL A 88 26.62 -12.22 26.15
CA VAL A 88 25.97 -10.91 26.07
C VAL A 88 25.47 -10.55 27.46
N ASP A 89 26.13 -9.57 28.06
CA ASP A 89 25.80 -9.07 29.39
C ASP A 89 24.69 -8.01 29.26
N PHE A 90 23.57 -8.25 29.93
CA PHE A 90 22.34 -7.48 29.78
C PHE A 90 21.74 -7.10 31.15
N SER A 91 22.59 -6.85 32.14
CA SER A 91 22.19 -6.35 33.47
C SER A 91 21.32 -5.08 33.44
N PHE A 92 21.26 -4.35 32.33
CA PHE A 92 20.39 -3.15 32.17
C PHE A 92 18.91 -3.46 31.93
N LEU A 93 18.53 -4.70 31.58
CA LEU A 93 17.14 -5.06 31.29
C LEU A 93 16.39 -5.68 32.48
N THR A 94 17.12 -6.00 33.55
CA THR A 94 16.58 -6.71 34.72
C THR A 94 15.73 -5.81 35.62
N GLU A 95 15.83 -4.49 35.48
CA GLU A 95 15.04 -3.52 36.26
C GLU A 95 13.61 -3.31 35.71
N ILE A 96 13.28 -3.85 34.52
CA ILE A 96 11.96 -3.66 33.92
C ILE A 96 11.10 -4.91 34.18
N SER A 97 10.34 -4.87 35.27
CA SER A 97 9.49 -5.97 35.75
C SER A 97 8.22 -6.16 34.90
N PHE A 98 8.36 -6.69 33.68
CA PHE A 98 7.24 -7.22 32.88
C PHE A 98 6.74 -8.60 33.37
N SER A 99 7.42 -9.18 34.36
CA SER A 99 7.18 -10.55 34.83
C SER A 99 5.81 -10.76 35.48
N GLU A 100 5.19 -9.72 36.06
CA GLU A 100 3.91 -9.85 36.76
C GLU A 100 2.71 -9.96 35.80
N LEU A 101 2.77 -9.30 34.64
CA LEU A 101 1.68 -9.28 33.65
C LEU A 101 1.54 -10.58 32.85
N PHE A 102 2.62 -11.35 32.73
CA PHE A 102 2.65 -12.62 31.98
C PHE A 102 2.73 -13.87 32.87
N SER A 103 2.63 -13.70 34.19
CA SER A 103 2.79 -14.75 35.20
C SER A 103 1.82 -15.94 35.06
N GLY A 104 0.70 -15.77 34.35
CA GLY A 104 -0.28 -16.84 34.08
C GLY A 104 -0.19 -17.48 32.69
N PHE A 105 0.74 -17.06 31.82
CA PHE A 105 0.77 -17.49 30.41
C PHE A 105 2.02 -18.34 30.11
N SER A 106 1.89 -19.66 30.23
CA SER A 106 2.94 -20.60 29.85
C SER A 106 2.91 -20.87 28.34
N ILE A 107 3.65 -20.06 27.58
CA ILE A 107 3.85 -20.29 26.14
C ILE A 107 4.86 -21.41 25.94
N SER A 108 4.52 -22.40 25.11
CA SER A 108 5.45 -23.47 24.75
C SER A 108 6.51 -22.97 23.77
N ASN A 109 7.73 -23.53 23.84
CA ASN A 109 8.85 -23.14 22.98
C ASN A 109 8.50 -23.21 21.48
N ILE A 110 7.72 -24.22 21.06
CA ILE A 110 7.28 -24.34 19.66
C ILE A 110 6.37 -23.18 19.24
N THR A 111 5.51 -22.70 20.16
CA THR A 111 4.59 -21.59 19.91
C THR A 111 5.33 -20.27 19.82
N SER A 112 6.36 -20.05 20.66
CA SER A 112 7.17 -18.83 20.59
C SER A 112 7.98 -18.74 19.30
N TYR A 113 8.63 -19.84 18.88
CA TYR A 113 9.33 -19.90 17.59
C TYR A 113 8.38 -19.75 16.39
N GLY A 114 7.20 -20.36 16.46
CA GLY A 114 6.17 -20.21 15.43
C GLY A 114 5.69 -18.76 15.29
N LEU A 115 5.48 -18.07 16.42
CA LEU A 115 5.06 -16.67 16.43
C LEU A 115 6.17 -15.74 15.90
N LEU A 116 7.43 -15.98 16.28
CA LEU A 116 8.58 -15.25 15.74
C LEU A 116 8.66 -15.40 14.22
N LEU A 117 8.60 -16.64 13.71
CA LEU A 117 8.64 -16.93 12.28
C LEU A 117 7.47 -16.26 11.55
N PHE A 118 6.27 -16.33 12.11
CA PHE A 118 5.08 -15.68 11.57
C PHE A 118 5.28 -14.18 11.39
N PHE A 119 5.79 -13.48 12.41
CA PHE A 119 6.09 -12.04 12.32
C PHE A 119 7.14 -11.71 11.24
N VAL A 120 8.19 -12.52 11.14
CA VAL A 120 9.24 -12.36 10.11
C VAL A 120 8.63 -12.52 8.72
N MET A 121 7.85 -13.58 8.50
CA MET A 121 7.19 -13.84 7.22
C MET A 121 6.19 -12.75 6.85
N MET A 122 5.35 -12.31 7.80
CA MET A 122 4.40 -11.22 7.61
C MET A 122 5.10 -9.92 7.18
N SER A 123 6.27 -9.65 7.78
CA SER A 123 7.09 -8.48 7.45
C SER A 123 7.65 -8.58 6.02
N ILE A 124 8.21 -9.74 5.65
CA ILE A 124 8.71 -10.00 4.29
C ILE A 124 7.60 -9.84 3.25
N GLN A 125 6.42 -10.42 3.50
CA GLN A 125 5.26 -10.31 2.61
C GLN A 125 4.84 -8.85 2.41
N THR A 126 4.84 -8.05 3.48
CA THR A 126 4.50 -6.62 3.42
C THR A 126 5.53 -5.83 2.59
N PHE A 127 6.83 -6.12 2.73
CA PHE A 127 7.87 -5.51 1.89
C PHE A 127 7.76 -5.91 0.43
N TYR A 128 7.53 -7.19 0.13
CA TYR A 128 7.40 -7.70 -1.22
C TYR A 128 6.20 -7.06 -1.94
N LEU A 129 5.05 -6.98 -1.27
CA LEU A 129 3.84 -6.39 -1.83
C LEU A 129 4.01 -4.88 -2.06
N LYS A 130 4.70 -4.18 -1.15
CA LYS A 130 5.10 -2.77 -1.36
C LYS A 130 5.98 -2.60 -2.60
N GLY A 131 6.96 -3.48 -2.79
CA GLY A 131 7.83 -3.47 -3.97
C GLY A 131 7.03 -3.66 -5.27
N TYR A 132 6.11 -4.62 -5.29
CA TYR A 132 5.25 -4.90 -6.45
C TYR A 132 4.36 -3.70 -6.82
N PHE A 133 3.64 -3.11 -5.86
CA PHE A 133 2.78 -1.96 -6.14
C PHE A 133 3.58 -0.73 -6.55
N SER A 134 4.74 -0.47 -5.93
CA SER A 134 5.59 0.68 -6.31
C SER A 134 6.03 0.65 -7.78
N LYS A 135 6.38 -0.54 -8.32
CA LYS A 135 6.75 -0.70 -9.73
C LYS A 135 5.58 -0.57 -10.69
N ARG A 136 4.36 -0.88 -10.24
CA ARG A 136 3.16 -0.79 -11.08
C ARG A 136 2.66 0.65 -11.23
N PHE A 137 2.76 1.44 -10.16
CA PHE A 137 2.37 2.86 -10.19
C PHE A 137 3.44 3.78 -10.80
N SER A 138 4.70 3.37 -10.89
CA SER A 138 5.74 4.14 -11.59
C SER A 138 5.76 3.94 -13.11
N ASN A 139 5.01 2.96 -13.63
CA ASN A 139 4.92 2.62 -15.06
C ASN A 139 3.57 3.03 -15.68
N LEU A 140 2.79 3.85 -14.97
CA LEU A 140 1.59 4.55 -15.45
C LEU A 140 1.90 6.05 -15.49
#